data_AF-A0AA35G792-F1
#
_entry.id   AF-A0AA35G792-F1
#
_cell.length_a   1.000
_cell.length_b   1.000
_cell.length_c   1.000
_cell.angle_alpha   90.00
_cell.angle_beta   90.00
_cell.angle_gamma   90.00
#
_symmetry.space_group_name_H-M   'P 1'
#
loop_
_entity.id
_entity.type
_entity.pdbx_description
1 polymer ?
#
loop_
_entity_poly.entity_id
_entity_poly.type
_entity_poly.pdbx_seq_one_letter_code
_entity_poly.pdbx_strand_id
1 'polypeptide(L)'
;MSVGEEVLGPKGKPVLLFDLDGICANLAAKWLAAYNREWDDDLTLDEIVEWEWHRFVRPECGKRIYHYLSRPGFFADLEPIPGAVPVLERLQERAELVVLTASPRQAMADKVAWVRRHLPFVRKENVIITYRKDLVRGDVLFDDAPRNLRHFHGIRVLMDYPYNRNFHDAYRVRDWAEFEALVHRILIDLEAGRPVPPYPGAWAPARREDGEPGPAPQPEEDAVTGWASGEAGPAPAR
;
A
#
# COMPACT_ATOMS: atom_id res chain seq x y z
N MET A 1 11.53 39.77 24.08
CA MET A 1 11.23 39.64 22.64
C MET A 1 10.13 38.61 22.50
N SER A 2 8.89 39.02 22.23
CA SER A 2 7.81 38.07 21.94
C SER A 2 8.04 37.53 20.54
N VAL A 3 8.16 36.22 20.41
CA VAL A 3 8.15 35.55 19.11
C VAL A 3 6.74 35.76 18.56
N GLY A 4 6.64 36.49 17.45
CA GLY A 4 5.36 36.81 16.83
C GLY A 4 4.64 35.53 16.43
N GLU A 5 3.32 35.52 16.62
CA GLU A 5 2.46 34.54 15.96
C GLU A 5 2.71 34.65 14.45
N GLU A 6 3.30 33.60 13.88
CA GLU A 6 3.33 33.43 12.43
C GLU A 6 1.88 33.36 11.97
N VAL A 7 1.42 34.43 11.31
CA VAL A 7 0.18 34.42 10.55
C VAL A 7 0.43 33.46 9.39
N LEU A 8 0.11 32.19 9.61
CA LEU A 8 0.14 31.17 8.57
C LEU A 8 -0.86 31.62 7.50
N GLY A 9 -0.33 32.01 6.33
CA GLY A 9 -1.13 32.19 5.12
C GLY A 9 -1.94 30.91 4.82
N PRO A 10 -2.87 30.95 3.86
CA PRO A 10 -3.67 29.77 3.53
C PRO A 10 -2.73 28.58 3.29
N LYS A 11 -2.87 27.52 4.09
CA LYS A 11 -2.11 26.28 3.90
C LYS A 11 -2.32 25.84 2.45
N GLY A 12 -1.25 25.42 1.79
CA GLY A 12 -1.35 24.75 0.49
C GLY A 12 -2.26 23.52 0.55
N LYS A 13 -2.59 22.96 -0.60
CA LYS A 13 -3.38 21.71 -0.67
C LYS A 13 -2.77 20.65 0.26
N PRO A 14 -3.58 19.89 1.02
CA PRO A 14 -3.07 18.75 1.78
C PRO A 14 -2.31 17.78 0.88
N VAL A 15 -1.22 17.22 1.37
CA VAL A 15 -0.40 16.25 0.65
C VAL A 15 -0.90 14.84 0.95
N LEU A 16 -1.43 14.17 -0.08
CA LEU A 16 -1.85 12.77 -0.04
C LEU A 16 -0.74 11.89 -0.64
N LEU A 17 -0.02 11.21 0.25
CA LEU A 17 0.90 10.14 -0.12
C LEU A 17 0.11 8.84 -0.30
N PHE A 18 0.40 8.08 -1.35
CA PHE A 18 -0.22 6.76 -1.54
C PHE A 18 0.77 5.76 -2.14
N ASP A 19 0.70 4.52 -1.68
CA ASP A 19 1.48 3.43 -2.26
C ASP A 19 0.98 3.04 -3.67
N LEU A 20 1.79 2.24 -4.36
CA LEU A 20 1.47 1.74 -5.68
C LEU A 20 0.94 0.30 -5.63
N ASP A 21 1.68 -0.63 -5.03
CA ASP A 21 1.36 -2.06 -5.13
C ASP A 21 0.30 -2.43 -4.08
N GLY A 22 -0.80 -3.04 -4.48
CA GLY A 22 -1.91 -3.30 -3.54
C GLY A 22 -2.73 -2.06 -3.19
N ILE A 23 -2.40 -0.89 -3.74
CA ILE A 23 -3.20 0.33 -3.61
C ILE A 23 -3.74 0.78 -4.97
N CYS A 24 -2.86 1.00 -5.94
CA CYS A 24 -3.25 1.40 -7.30
C CYS A 24 -3.06 0.28 -8.31
N ALA A 25 -1.98 -0.49 -8.20
CA ALA A 25 -1.61 -1.57 -9.10
C ALA A 25 -1.88 -2.92 -8.44
N ASN A 26 -2.59 -3.81 -9.14
CA ASN A 26 -3.04 -5.09 -8.59
C ASN A 26 -1.94 -6.16 -8.62
N LEU A 27 -0.90 -5.96 -7.80
CA LEU A 27 0.24 -6.88 -7.71
C LEU A 27 -0.20 -8.28 -7.26
N ALA A 28 -1.07 -8.36 -6.24
CA ALA A 28 -1.50 -9.63 -5.65
C ALA A 28 -2.15 -10.56 -6.69
N ALA A 29 -3.08 -10.05 -7.52
CA ALA A 29 -3.74 -10.86 -8.53
C ALA A 29 -2.75 -11.44 -9.55
N LYS A 30 -1.84 -10.60 -10.07
CA LYS A 30 -0.84 -11.06 -11.04
C LYS A 30 0.16 -12.03 -10.41
N TRP A 31 0.57 -11.77 -9.17
CA TRP A 31 1.54 -12.60 -8.46
C TRP A 31 1.00 -13.99 -8.17
N LEU A 32 -0.21 -14.08 -7.63
CA LEU A 32 -0.91 -15.35 -7.41
C LEU A 32 -1.14 -16.09 -8.72
N ALA A 33 -1.61 -15.42 -9.79
CA ALA A 33 -1.81 -16.06 -11.08
C ALA A 33 -0.51 -16.65 -11.67
N ALA A 34 0.61 -15.94 -11.53
CA ALA A 34 1.91 -16.42 -12.00
C ALA A 34 2.42 -17.60 -11.17
N TYR A 35 2.19 -17.57 -9.85
CA TYR A 35 2.53 -18.64 -8.92
C TYR A 35 1.69 -19.90 -9.18
N ASN A 36 0.36 -19.79 -9.11
CA ASN A 36 -0.59 -20.90 -9.29
C ASN A 36 -0.36 -21.65 -10.61
N ARG A 37 -0.05 -20.92 -11.69
CA ARG A 37 0.27 -21.52 -12.98
C ARG A 37 1.59 -22.29 -13.00
N GLU A 38 2.64 -21.79 -12.32
CA GLU A 38 3.97 -22.42 -12.34
C GLU A 38 4.06 -23.61 -11.37
N TRP A 39 3.28 -23.57 -10.30
CA TRP A 39 3.33 -24.54 -9.20
C TRP A 39 2.12 -25.47 -9.15
N ASP A 40 1.22 -25.39 -10.13
CA ASP A 40 -0.03 -26.18 -10.20
C ASP A 40 -0.79 -26.10 -8.87
N ASP A 41 -1.12 -24.88 -8.45
CA ASP A 41 -1.72 -24.57 -7.15
C ASP A 41 -2.95 -23.68 -7.33
N ASP A 42 -3.76 -23.50 -6.29
CA ASP A 42 -4.99 -22.69 -6.32
C ASP A 42 -5.05 -21.62 -5.22
N LEU A 43 -3.89 -21.23 -4.68
CA LEU A 43 -3.73 -20.26 -3.60
C LEU A 43 -4.44 -18.93 -3.92
N THR A 44 -5.26 -18.47 -2.99
CA THR A 44 -6.01 -17.22 -3.05
C THR A 44 -5.45 -16.16 -2.11
N LEU A 45 -5.83 -14.90 -2.33
CA LEU A 45 -5.38 -13.81 -1.45
C LEU A 45 -5.93 -13.95 -0.02
N ASP A 46 -7.13 -14.53 0.14
CA ASP A 46 -7.77 -14.75 1.44
C ASP A 46 -7.00 -15.71 2.35
N GLU A 47 -6.14 -16.55 1.78
CA GLU A 47 -5.29 -17.49 2.51
C GLU A 47 -3.97 -16.86 2.98
N ILE A 48 -3.59 -15.69 2.43
CA ILE A 48 -2.37 -14.98 2.83
C ILE A 48 -2.65 -14.10 4.04
N VAL A 49 -2.59 -14.69 5.23
CA VAL A 49 -2.92 -14.01 6.50
C VAL A 49 -1.74 -13.37 7.21
N GLU A 50 -0.54 -13.44 6.63
CA GLU A 50 0.69 -12.78 7.12
C GLU A 50 1.50 -12.18 5.96
N TRP A 51 2.39 -11.23 6.25
CA TRP A 51 3.18 -10.53 5.24
C TRP A 51 4.18 -11.45 4.51
N GLU A 52 4.60 -12.54 5.16
CA GLU A 52 5.53 -13.53 4.64
C GLU A 52 4.85 -14.56 3.73
N TRP A 53 4.51 -14.17 2.50
CA TRP A 53 3.83 -15.02 1.50
C TRP A 53 4.46 -16.41 1.29
N HIS A 54 5.78 -16.54 1.48
CA HIS A 54 6.49 -17.82 1.37
C HIS A 54 6.05 -18.89 2.39
N ARG A 55 5.28 -18.53 3.42
CA ARG A 55 4.70 -19.46 4.41
C ARG A 55 3.44 -20.17 3.91
N PHE A 56 2.79 -19.63 2.86
CA PHE A 56 1.50 -20.12 2.35
C PHE A 56 1.60 -20.86 1.02
N VAL A 57 2.74 -20.74 0.34
CA VAL A 57 3.00 -21.45 -0.92
C VAL A 57 3.43 -22.89 -0.69
N ARG A 58 3.41 -23.70 -1.74
CA ARG A 58 4.00 -25.04 -1.77
C ARG A 58 5.41 -25.04 -1.14
N PRO A 59 5.76 -26.01 -0.28
CA PRO A 59 7.06 -26.07 0.38
C PRO A 59 8.25 -25.98 -0.58
N GLU A 60 8.11 -26.56 -1.78
CA GLU A 60 9.12 -26.55 -2.85
C GLU A 60 9.31 -25.16 -3.46
N CYS A 61 8.28 -24.31 -3.41
CA CYS A 61 8.37 -22.91 -3.81
C CYS A 61 9.09 -22.10 -2.75
N GLY A 62 8.58 -22.11 -1.51
CA GLY A 62 9.13 -21.33 -0.40
C GLY A 62 9.49 -19.90 -0.82
N LYS A 63 10.74 -19.47 -0.55
CA LYS A 63 11.21 -18.10 -0.88
C LYS A 63 11.31 -17.81 -2.38
N ARG A 64 11.20 -18.80 -3.28
CA ARG A 64 11.18 -18.57 -4.74
C ARG A 64 9.98 -17.75 -5.18
N ILE A 65 8.93 -17.68 -4.37
CA ILE A 65 7.78 -16.79 -4.61
C ILE A 65 8.22 -15.32 -4.78
N TYR A 66 9.30 -14.88 -4.17
CA TYR A 66 9.78 -13.50 -4.33
C TYR A 66 10.56 -13.27 -5.64
N HIS A 67 10.98 -14.33 -6.34
CA HIS A 67 11.68 -14.19 -7.61
C HIS A 67 10.82 -13.55 -8.70
N TYR A 68 9.50 -13.74 -8.65
CA TYR A 68 8.56 -13.09 -9.57
C TYR A 68 8.68 -11.56 -9.51
N LEU A 69 8.84 -11.01 -8.30
CA LEU A 69 9.00 -9.57 -8.06
C LEU A 69 10.34 -9.01 -8.57
N SER A 70 11.27 -9.89 -8.98
CA SER A 70 12.55 -9.49 -9.58
C SER A 70 12.58 -9.69 -11.10
N ARG A 71 11.51 -10.25 -11.71
CA ARG A 71 11.44 -10.47 -13.15
C ARG A 71 11.26 -9.12 -13.87
N PRO A 72 12.12 -8.76 -14.84
CA PRO A 72 11.92 -7.57 -15.64
C PRO A 72 10.56 -7.57 -16.33
N GLY A 73 9.86 -6.43 -16.31
CA GLY A 73 8.53 -6.30 -16.90
C GLY A 73 7.39 -6.81 -16.02
N PHE A 74 7.66 -7.41 -14.85
CA PHE A 74 6.61 -7.99 -14.02
C PHE A 74 5.61 -6.93 -13.50
N PHE A 75 6.06 -5.68 -13.33
CA PHE A 75 5.22 -4.60 -12.83
C PHE A 75 4.61 -3.72 -13.95
N ALA A 76 5.10 -3.85 -15.19
CA ALA A 76 4.82 -2.89 -16.26
C ALA A 76 3.36 -2.91 -16.76
N ASP A 77 2.71 -4.07 -16.68
CA ASP A 77 1.37 -4.39 -17.16
C ASP A 77 0.47 -4.88 -16.01
N LEU A 78 0.73 -4.45 -14.77
CA LEU A 78 -0.22 -4.66 -13.68
C LEU A 78 -1.56 -3.99 -14.01
N GLU A 79 -2.66 -4.70 -13.80
CA GLU A 79 -3.98 -4.09 -13.93
C GLU A 79 -4.22 -3.08 -12.79
N PRO A 80 -4.85 -1.93 -13.05
CA PRO A 80 -5.27 -1.03 -11.98
C PRO A 80 -6.28 -1.69 -11.06
N ILE A 81 -6.18 -1.41 -9.76
CA ILE A 81 -7.22 -1.76 -8.79
C ILE A 81 -8.49 -0.96 -9.13
N PRO A 82 -9.67 -1.60 -9.16
CA PRO A 82 -10.94 -0.92 -9.46
C PRO A 82 -11.16 0.32 -8.59
N GLY A 83 -11.51 1.43 -9.22
CA GLY A 83 -11.75 2.71 -8.56
C GLY A 83 -10.52 3.58 -8.33
N ALA A 84 -9.29 3.03 -8.35
CA ALA A 84 -8.07 3.77 -8.02
C ALA A 84 -7.86 5.01 -8.90
N VAL A 85 -7.79 4.81 -10.20
CA VAL A 85 -7.54 5.87 -11.18
C VAL A 85 -8.61 6.98 -11.13
N PRO A 86 -9.93 6.69 -11.27
CA PRO A 86 -10.94 7.74 -11.29
C PRO A 86 -11.09 8.47 -9.95
N VAL A 87 -10.87 7.81 -8.79
CA VAL A 87 -10.88 8.49 -7.49
C VAL A 87 -9.70 9.45 -7.37
N LEU A 88 -8.49 9.00 -7.68
CA LEU A 88 -7.31 9.86 -7.65
C LEU A 88 -7.44 11.05 -8.62
N GLU A 89 -7.99 10.82 -9.82
CA GLU A 89 -8.23 11.89 -10.79
C GLU A 89 -9.15 12.99 -10.21
N ARG A 90 -10.17 12.64 -9.42
CA ARG A 90 -11.00 13.64 -8.72
C ARG A 90 -10.28 14.30 -7.54
N LEU A 91 -9.49 13.53 -6.79
CA LEU A 91 -8.79 14.05 -5.61
C LEU A 91 -7.68 15.05 -5.94
N GLN A 92 -7.11 15.03 -7.16
CA GLN A 92 -6.08 15.98 -7.58
C GLN A 92 -6.51 17.47 -7.46
N GLU A 93 -7.82 17.73 -7.53
CA GLU A 93 -8.37 19.07 -7.40
C GLU A 93 -8.24 19.62 -5.98
N ARG A 94 -8.20 18.74 -4.97
CA ARG A 94 -8.23 19.11 -3.54
C ARG A 94 -6.96 18.75 -2.77
N ALA A 95 -6.23 17.75 -3.22
CA ALA A 95 -4.98 17.31 -2.61
C ALA A 95 -3.82 17.34 -3.61
N GLU A 96 -2.62 17.54 -3.09
CA GLU A 96 -1.40 17.23 -3.84
C GLU A 96 -1.16 15.72 -3.77
N LEU A 97 -1.23 15.08 -4.92
CA LEU A 97 -1.06 13.63 -5.05
C LEU A 97 0.41 13.29 -5.19
N VAL A 98 0.91 12.39 -4.35
CA VAL A 98 2.28 11.90 -4.37
C VAL A 98 2.30 10.38 -4.30
N VAL A 99 2.78 9.74 -5.36
CA VAL A 99 3.09 8.31 -5.34
C VAL A 99 4.30 8.10 -4.43
N LEU A 100 4.15 7.26 -3.42
CA LEU A 100 5.21 6.90 -2.50
C LEU A 100 5.34 5.38 -2.46
N THR A 101 6.29 4.82 -3.22
CA THR A 101 6.42 3.37 -3.39
C THR A 101 7.82 2.87 -3.02
N ALA A 102 7.91 1.61 -2.59
CA ALA A 102 9.18 0.89 -2.48
C ALA A 102 9.38 0.03 -3.73
N SER A 103 10.63 -0.11 -4.18
CA SER A 103 10.91 -0.89 -5.39
C SER A 103 12.30 -1.51 -5.36
N PRO A 104 12.44 -2.81 -5.71
CA PRO A 104 13.74 -3.33 -6.14
C PRO A 104 14.19 -2.61 -7.41
N ARG A 105 15.50 -2.55 -7.64
CA ARG A 105 16.11 -1.84 -8.78
C ARG A 105 15.49 -2.23 -10.12
N GLN A 106 15.22 -3.53 -10.30
CA GLN A 106 14.72 -4.13 -11.53
C GLN A 106 13.30 -3.66 -11.88
N ALA A 107 12.49 -3.31 -10.88
CA ALA A 107 11.10 -2.90 -11.05
C ALA A 107 10.90 -1.37 -11.09
N MET A 108 11.95 -0.57 -10.84
CA MET A 108 11.82 0.88 -10.75
C MET A 108 11.31 1.49 -12.07
N ALA A 109 11.87 1.07 -13.20
CA ALA A 109 11.46 1.57 -14.52
C ALA A 109 10.02 1.18 -14.84
N ASP A 110 9.64 -0.06 -14.55
CA ASP A 110 8.29 -0.57 -14.75
C ASP A 110 7.26 0.23 -13.96
N LYS A 111 7.52 0.50 -12.68
CA LYS A 111 6.63 1.30 -11.81
C LYS A 111 6.47 2.74 -12.31
N VAL A 112 7.55 3.38 -12.73
CA VAL A 112 7.49 4.73 -13.30
C VAL A 112 6.69 4.73 -14.61
N ALA A 113 6.90 3.73 -15.47
CA ALA A 113 6.13 3.58 -16.70
C ALA A 113 4.63 3.33 -16.42
N TRP A 114 4.33 2.50 -15.42
CA TRP A 114 2.97 2.23 -14.97
C TRP A 114 2.27 3.50 -14.49
N VAL A 115 2.92 4.29 -13.62
CA VAL A 115 2.37 5.57 -13.14
C VAL A 115 2.11 6.52 -14.30
N ARG A 116 3.04 6.65 -15.26
CA ARG A 116 2.84 7.52 -16.43
C ARG A 116 1.68 7.07 -17.31
N ARG A 117 1.44 5.77 -17.41
CA ARG A 117 0.38 5.18 -18.23
C ARG A 117 -0.99 5.34 -17.57
N HIS A 118 -1.10 5.06 -16.28
CA HIS A 118 -2.38 4.95 -15.59
C HIS A 118 -2.75 6.17 -14.74
N LEU A 119 -1.76 6.95 -14.32
CA LEU A 119 -1.92 8.16 -13.50
C LEU A 119 -1.26 9.37 -14.18
N PRO A 120 -1.58 9.70 -15.45
CA PRO A 120 -0.91 10.75 -16.21
C PRO A 120 -1.07 12.15 -15.60
N PHE A 121 -2.05 12.33 -14.71
CA PHE A 121 -2.31 13.54 -13.95
C PHE A 121 -1.39 13.71 -12.73
N VAL A 122 -0.69 12.66 -12.28
CA VAL A 122 0.34 12.76 -11.25
C VAL A 122 1.63 13.27 -11.88
N ARG A 123 2.12 14.40 -11.37
CA ARG A 123 3.38 15.00 -11.84
C ARG A 123 4.55 14.07 -11.59
N LYS A 124 5.51 14.03 -12.52
CA LYS A 124 6.73 13.21 -12.37
C LYS A 124 7.55 13.57 -11.12
N GLU A 125 7.49 14.83 -10.66
CA GLU A 125 8.16 15.28 -9.43
C GLU A 125 7.53 14.68 -8.16
N ASN A 126 6.28 14.23 -8.27
CA ASN A 126 5.49 13.66 -7.18
C ASN A 126 5.51 12.12 -7.20
N VAL A 127 6.54 11.52 -7.80
CA VAL A 127 6.79 10.08 -7.77
C VAL A 127 8.06 9.83 -6.96
N ILE A 128 7.89 9.34 -5.73
CA ILE A 128 8.97 9.06 -4.80
C ILE A 128 9.13 7.54 -4.68
N ILE A 129 10.32 7.05 -5.00
CA ILE A 129 10.70 5.66 -4.81
C ILE A 129 11.68 5.58 -3.63
N THR A 130 11.25 4.99 -2.52
CA THR A 130 12.08 4.84 -1.32
C THR A 130 11.61 3.66 -0.46
N TYR A 131 12.55 3.03 0.23
CA TYR A 131 12.25 2.05 1.29
C TYR A 131 11.95 2.73 2.64
N ARG A 132 12.38 3.98 2.82
CA ARG A 132 12.24 4.76 4.05
C ARG A 132 11.09 5.75 3.93
N LYS A 133 9.85 5.23 3.90
CA LYS A 133 8.64 6.06 3.80
C LYS A 133 8.44 6.95 5.03
N ASP A 134 8.98 6.55 6.17
CA ASP A 134 9.00 7.30 7.43
C ASP A 134 9.69 8.69 7.31
N LEU A 135 10.58 8.87 6.33
CA LEU A 135 11.27 10.15 6.12
C LEU A 135 10.48 11.13 5.24
N VAL A 136 9.40 10.67 4.60
CA VAL A 136 8.60 11.49 3.68
C VAL A 136 7.46 12.15 4.45
N ARG A 137 7.36 13.47 4.34
CA ARG A 137 6.31 14.26 4.99
C ARG A 137 5.09 14.38 4.09
N GLY A 138 3.92 14.26 4.69
CA GLY A 138 2.62 14.49 4.07
C GLY A 138 1.53 14.51 5.14
N ASP A 139 0.31 14.89 4.76
CA ASP A 139 -0.82 14.96 5.68
C ASP A 139 -1.51 13.60 5.83
N VAL A 140 -1.57 12.83 4.74
CA VAL A 140 -2.19 11.49 4.68
C VAL A 140 -1.26 10.50 4.00
N LEU A 141 -1.19 9.27 4.51
CA LEU A 141 -0.56 8.12 3.84
C LEU A 141 -1.59 7.00 3.66
N PHE A 142 -1.84 6.60 2.42
CA PHE A 142 -2.63 5.43 2.07
C PHE A 142 -1.72 4.28 1.62
N ASP A 143 -1.68 3.19 2.38
CA ASP A 143 -0.73 2.10 2.20
C ASP A 143 -1.36 0.79 2.67
N ASP A 144 -0.95 -0.35 2.14
CA ASP A 144 -1.42 -1.68 2.57
C ASP A 144 -0.51 -2.31 3.63
N ALA A 145 0.70 -1.77 3.83
CA ALA A 145 1.73 -2.33 4.69
C ALA A 145 1.77 -1.66 6.08
N PRO A 146 1.45 -2.41 7.16
CA PRO A 146 1.51 -1.90 8.54
C PRO A 146 2.82 -1.22 8.92
N ARG A 147 3.96 -1.75 8.47
CA ARG A 147 5.29 -1.20 8.76
C ARG A 147 5.48 0.23 8.24
N ASN A 148 4.85 0.57 7.10
CA ASN A 148 4.94 1.90 6.52
C ASN A 148 4.09 2.90 7.32
N LEU A 149 2.93 2.46 7.80
CA LEU A 149 1.99 3.28 8.57
C LEU A 149 2.46 3.53 10.00
N ARG A 150 3.04 2.53 10.68
CA ARG A 150 3.45 2.60 12.10
C ARG A 150 4.32 3.81 12.42
N HIS A 151 5.20 4.20 11.51
CA HIS A 151 6.15 5.30 11.70
C HIS A 151 5.73 6.59 10.98
N PHE A 152 4.57 6.61 10.32
CA PHE A 152 4.07 7.80 9.66
C PHE A 152 3.46 8.76 10.68
N HIS A 153 3.85 10.03 10.62
CA HIS A 153 3.43 11.04 11.59
C HIS A 153 2.10 11.75 11.24
N GLY A 154 1.63 11.60 9.99
CA GLY A 154 0.34 12.12 9.55
C GLY A 154 -0.81 11.12 9.74
N ILE A 155 -1.91 11.35 9.02
CA ILE A 155 -3.10 10.50 9.04
C ILE A 155 -2.81 9.23 8.24
N ARG A 156 -3.10 8.08 8.85
CA ARG A 156 -2.81 6.76 8.28
C ARG A 156 -4.10 6.13 7.80
N VAL A 157 -4.10 5.69 6.54
CA VAL A 157 -5.20 4.92 5.96
C VAL A 157 -4.64 3.60 5.45
N LEU A 158 -5.25 2.50 5.86
CA LEU A 158 -4.87 1.13 5.55
C LEU A 158 -5.91 0.51 4.61
N MET A 159 -5.47 -0.02 3.47
CA MET A 159 -6.33 -0.90 2.65
C MET A 159 -6.46 -2.25 3.35
N ASP A 160 -7.69 -2.76 3.52
CA ASP A 160 -7.91 -4.07 4.15
C ASP A 160 -7.41 -5.20 3.26
N TYR A 161 -6.46 -5.97 3.79
CA TYR A 161 -6.06 -7.26 3.26
C TYR A 161 -5.96 -8.27 4.41
N PRO A 162 -6.15 -9.57 4.15
CA PRO A 162 -6.08 -10.60 5.19
C PRO A 162 -4.79 -10.51 6.02
N TYR A 163 -3.64 -10.28 5.37
CA TYR A 163 -2.32 -10.16 6.00
C TYR A 163 -2.08 -8.95 6.89
N ASN A 164 -2.98 -7.96 6.90
CA ASN A 164 -2.79 -6.73 7.69
C ASN A 164 -3.89 -6.50 8.74
N ARG A 165 -4.81 -7.44 8.95
CA ARG A 165 -5.95 -7.29 9.87
C ARG A 165 -5.57 -7.15 11.35
N ASN A 166 -4.36 -7.57 11.71
CA ASN A 166 -3.84 -7.47 13.08
C ASN A 166 -3.32 -6.06 13.41
N PHE A 167 -3.29 -5.15 12.42
CA PHE A 167 -2.88 -3.75 12.62
C PHE A 167 -4.10 -2.84 12.83
N HIS A 168 -4.11 -2.09 13.93
CA HIS A 168 -5.25 -1.27 14.33
C HIS A 168 -4.94 0.24 14.42
N ASP A 169 -3.68 0.64 14.22
CA ASP A 169 -3.21 2.02 14.37
C ASP A 169 -3.32 2.82 13.05
N ALA A 170 -4.49 2.73 12.41
CA ALA A 170 -4.85 3.48 11.20
C ALA A 170 -6.38 3.47 10.98
N TYR A 171 -6.86 4.43 10.19
CA TYR A 171 -8.13 4.25 9.50
C TYR A 171 -8.03 3.08 8.55
N ARG A 172 -9.13 2.36 8.34
CA ARG A 172 -9.15 1.23 7.43
C ARG A 172 -10.32 1.29 6.48
N VAL A 173 -10.05 0.92 5.24
CA VAL A 173 -10.99 0.95 4.12
C VAL A 173 -10.86 -0.36 3.35
N ARG A 174 -11.98 -0.90 2.88
CA ARG A 174 -12.03 -2.16 2.14
C ARG A 174 -11.78 -1.99 0.64
N ASP A 175 -12.06 -0.80 0.14
CA ASP A 175 -11.96 -0.46 -1.27
C ASP A 175 -11.79 1.05 -1.47
N TRP A 176 -11.71 1.45 -2.74
CA TRP A 176 -11.55 2.84 -3.14
C TRP A 176 -12.80 3.71 -2.90
N ALA A 177 -14.00 3.14 -2.81
CA ALA A 177 -15.20 3.90 -2.51
C ALA A 177 -15.22 4.32 -1.04
N GLU A 178 -14.85 3.41 -0.14
CA GLU A 178 -14.64 3.73 1.28
C GLU A 178 -13.49 4.70 1.49
N PHE A 179 -12.39 4.51 0.76
CA PHE A 179 -11.27 5.46 0.76
C PHE A 179 -11.72 6.86 0.37
N GLU A 180 -12.43 7.00 -0.76
CA GLU A 180 -12.92 8.29 -1.25
C GLU A 180 -13.83 8.98 -0.22
N ALA A 181 -14.79 8.26 0.32
CA ALA A 181 -15.71 8.80 1.33
C ALA A 181 -14.97 9.25 2.60
N LEU A 182 -14.00 8.46 3.07
CA LEU A 182 -13.19 8.80 4.24
C LEU A 182 -12.30 10.02 3.96
N VAL A 183 -11.52 9.98 2.88
CA VAL A 183 -10.52 11.01 2.57
C VAL A 183 -11.19 12.35 2.27
N HIS A 184 -12.38 12.37 1.67
CA HIS A 184 -13.14 13.61 1.51
C HIS A 184 -13.45 14.28 2.85
N ARG A 185 -13.86 13.51 3.87
CA ARG A 185 -14.09 14.06 5.21
C ARG A 185 -12.81 14.58 5.83
N ILE A 186 -11.72 13.80 5.73
CA ILE A 186 -10.39 14.21 6.20
C ILE A 186 -9.95 15.52 5.57
N LEU A 187 -10.05 15.65 4.23
CA LEU A 187 -9.64 16.86 3.52
C LEU A 187 -10.50 18.06 3.92
N ILE A 188 -11.81 17.89 4.13
CA ILE A 188 -12.71 18.95 4.63
C ILE A 188 -12.29 19.44 6.02
N ASP A 189 -11.86 18.54 6.90
CA ASP A 189 -11.37 18.91 8.24
C ASP A 189 -10.01 19.60 8.18
N LEU A 190 -9.07 19.09 7.37
CA LEU A 190 -7.75 19.69 7.16
C LEU A 190 -7.84 21.10 6.57
N GLU A 191 -8.66 21.30 5.54
CA GLU A 191 -8.90 22.60 4.90
C GLU A 191 -9.51 23.61 5.90
N ALA A 192 -10.36 23.14 6.81
CA ALA A 192 -10.96 23.97 7.85
C ALA A 192 -10.10 24.14 9.11
N GLY A 193 -8.90 23.55 9.16
CA GLY A 193 -8.03 23.56 10.33
C GLY A 193 -8.60 22.83 11.55
N ARG A 194 -9.57 21.93 11.35
CA ARG A 194 -10.16 21.13 12.41
C ARG A 194 -9.28 19.90 12.71
N PRO A 195 -9.23 19.45 13.98
CA PRO A 195 -8.60 18.18 14.28
C PRO A 195 -9.36 17.05 13.59
N VAL A 196 -8.63 16.21 12.86
CA VAL A 196 -9.18 14.96 12.34
C VAL A 196 -9.30 13.98 13.52
N PRO A 197 -10.48 13.38 13.77
CA PRO A 197 -10.64 12.42 14.84
C PRO A 197 -9.63 11.26 14.77
N PRO A 198 -9.32 10.57 15.87
CA PRO A 198 -8.61 9.30 15.80
C PRO A 198 -9.48 8.25 15.09
N TYR A 199 -8.83 7.24 14.51
CA TYR A 199 -9.51 6.12 13.86
C TYR A 199 -10.46 5.41 14.85
N PRO A 200 -11.66 4.98 14.43
CA PRO A 200 -12.61 4.32 15.31
C PRO A 200 -12.01 2.99 15.80
N GLY A 201 -11.80 2.86 17.11
CA GLY A 201 -11.10 1.74 17.76
C GLY A 201 -11.76 0.36 17.68
N ALA A 202 -12.66 0.13 16.72
CA ALA A 202 -13.24 -1.17 16.43
C ALA A 202 -13.56 -1.24 14.93
N TRP A 203 -12.57 -1.63 14.12
CA TRP A 203 -12.87 -2.15 12.79
C TRP A 203 -13.43 -3.57 12.95
N ALA A 204 -14.67 -3.79 12.52
CA ALA A 204 -15.24 -5.13 12.45
C ALA A 204 -14.96 -5.69 11.04
N PRO A 205 -14.21 -6.79 10.89
CA PRO A 205 -14.02 -7.40 9.57
C PRO A 205 -15.37 -7.67 8.91
N ALA A 206 -15.41 -7.64 7.58
CA ALA A 206 -16.59 -8.09 6.84
C ALA A 206 -16.98 -9.49 7.33
N ARG A 207 -18.26 -9.70 7.61
CA ARG A 207 -18.78 -11.02 7.94
C ARG A 207 -18.59 -11.91 6.71
N ARG A 208 -18.24 -13.17 6.95
CA ARG A 208 -18.31 -14.22 5.91
C ARG A 208 -19.74 -14.27 5.35
N GLU A 209 -19.94 -14.87 4.18
CA GLU A 209 -21.28 -15.03 3.58
C GLU A 209 -22.27 -15.75 4.52
N ASP A 210 -21.76 -16.57 5.44
CA ASP A 210 -22.50 -17.27 6.50
C ASP A 210 -22.85 -16.38 7.72
N GLY A 211 -22.39 -15.14 7.77
CA GLY A 211 -22.63 -14.19 8.86
C GLY A 211 -21.66 -14.30 10.03
N GLU A 212 -20.70 -15.22 10.02
CA GLU A 212 -19.71 -15.39 11.09
C GLU A 212 -18.57 -14.36 11.00
N PRO A 213 -17.99 -13.95 12.16
CA PRO A 213 -16.80 -13.12 12.17
C PRO A 213 -15.62 -13.86 11.54
N GLY A 214 -14.82 -13.15 10.74
CA GLY A 214 -13.54 -13.66 10.25
C GLY A 214 -12.60 -14.08 11.40
N PRO A 215 -11.58 -14.92 11.13
CA PRO A 215 -10.69 -15.43 12.16
C PRO A 215 -10.03 -14.28 12.95
N ALA A 216 -9.91 -14.48 14.26
CA ALA A 216 -9.33 -13.49 15.16
C ALA A 216 -7.81 -13.34 14.89
N PRO A 217 -7.30 -12.10 14.93
CA PRO A 217 -5.89 -11.81 14.72
C PRO A 217 -5.00 -12.43 15.83
N GLN A 218 -3.87 -13.06 15.46
CA GLN A 218 -2.82 -13.47 16.39
C GLN A 218 -1.77 -12.35 16.53
N PRO A 219 -1.21 -12.10 17.73
CA PRO A 219 -0.16 -11.09 17.89
C PRO A 219 1.12 -11.53 17.17
N GLU A 220 1.69 -10.66 16.35
CA GLU A 220 2.92 -10.93 15.59
C GLU A 220 4.13 -10.41 16.39
N GLU A 221 5.13 -11.26 16.60
CA GLU A 221 6.47 -10.87 17.09
C GLU A 221 7.27 -10.27 15.92
N ASP A 222 7.97 -9.16 16.19
CA ASP A 222 8.67 -8.34 15.19
C ASP A 222 9.64 -9.16 14.30
N ALA A 223 9.20 -9.51 13.09
CA ALA A 223 10.06 -10.09 12.05
C ALA A 223 10.91 -9.01 11.37
N VAL A 224 11.94 -8.56 12.09
CA VAL A 224 13.04 -7.75 11.54
C VAL A 224 13.89 -8.65 10.63
N THR A 225 14.13 -8.18 9.39
CA THR A 225 15.12 -8.67 8.40
C THR A 225 14.76 -9.88 7.52
N GLY A 226 14.23 -9.62 6.32
CA GLY A 226 14.07 -10.64 5.27
C GLY A 226 14.33 -10.21 3.82
N TRP A 227 14.53 -8.92 3.55
CA TRP A 227 14.58 -8.40 2.17
C TRP A 227 15.97 -8.27 1.56
N ALA A 228 17.06 -8.49 2.32
CA ALA A 228 18.42 -8.13 1.88
C ALA A 228 19.37 -9.31 1.55
N SER A 229 18.97 -10.58 1.70
CA SER A 229 19.88 -11.71 1.44
C SER A 229 19.20 -12.85 0.67
N GLY A 230 18.80 -12.55 -0.57
CA GLY A 230 18.70 -13.57 -1.60
C GLY A 230 20.08 -13.78 -2.22
N GLU A 231 20.91 -14.63 -1.62
CA GLU A 231 22.10 -15.14 -2.32
C GLU A 231 21.62 -15.92 -3.55
N ALA A 232 22.01 -15.43 -4.74
CA ALA A 232 21.79 -16.15 -5.98
C ALA A 232 22.60 -17.46 -5.92
N GLY A 233 21.91 -18.58 -5.80
CA GLY A 233 22.52 -19.90 -5.98
C GLY A 233 23.18 -19.99 -7.37
N PRO A 234 24.27 -20.77 -7.52
CA PRO A 234 25.06 -20.77 -8.74
C PRO A 234 24.21 -21.27 -9.92
N ALA A 235 24.31 -20.56 -11.04
CA ALA A 235 23.70 -20.96 -12.30
C ALA A 235 24.25 -22.34 -12.74
N PRO A 236 23.42 -23.21 -13.33
CA PRO A 236 23.88 -24.51 -13.81
C PRO A 236 24.93 -24.31 -14.92
N ALA A 237 26.08 -24.98 -14.76
CA ALA A 237 27.15 -25.01 -15.74
C ALA A 237 26.64 -25.63 -17.05
N ARG A 238 26.98 -24.99 -18.17
CA ARG A 238 26.86 -25.55 -19.51
C ARG A 238 28.09 -26.38 -19.85
#